data_AF-A0A8H3RY01-F1
#
_entry.id   AF-A0A8H3RY01-F1
#
_cell.length_a   1.000
_cell.length_b   1.000
_cell.length_c   1.000
_cell.angle_alpha   90.00
_cell.angle_beta   90.00
_cell.angle_gamma   90.00
#
_symmetry.space_group_name_H-M   'P 1'
#
loop_
_entity.id
_entity.type
_entity.pdbx_description
1 polymer ?
#
loop_
_entity_poly.entity_id
_entity_poly.type
_entity_poly.pdbx_seq_one_letter_code
_entity_poly.pdbx_strand_id
1 'polypeptide(L)'
;MGTNPSSNNANEPDTRASLVETLGALEKILRFVEKYKVAALVILALAYPKLAASCGWKGSDASSAESLFSVPLFVAMVLLVAASQSTNVSWQLRYAYLEWQPLTTWLDGFTGGHTITLVLITLFFFPVLWLGILGLISWQLILLKYRQYVRQVTADMSELRAQAKIALDRSQEYATAASEYEWRVLKVVKEIYLVQTQITEVFDRQPGAFNLLAQNVESAVQAGKDLTDLTKDILVGLSKAEDEFGKVQQLADKVTTLAEHGEIVDAASSAVAIQERLTAVHEAENSLLRIKEGTHSIMVKVYLDDMLATQKKLLEELQARAREREEQAEEDAQPILDNTVTLTNPIAIVGSLRGAVENIDDRWYPLELPFAVSLFNHSTNNIFVTDNGILSLDSAGGTNREQRTGQVLPFYDQIPAYSMFPFWTDLKICEGKPHGIYYEIVGEPGSRSLTVEWYVTRFSKEDQYFHFNLRIDEAHPNTVTYQYYDAVDKGAECTIGVQGADGGGCVVSCMALLTHSLLVFNMFSHNEAKVEPGLRVVFNTAENTMDVSTFSI
;
A
#
# COMPACT_ATOMS: atom_id res chain seq x y z
N MET A 1 8.42 14.11 -0.78
CA MET A 1 8.94 15.38 -0.22
C MET A 1 7.77 16.35 -0.08
N GLY A 2 7.10 16.33 1.07
CA GLY A 2 6.19 17.37 1.50
C GLY A 2 6.78 17.95 2.78
N THR A 3 7.05 19.24 2.79
CA THR A 3 7.67 19.94 3.91
C THR A 3 6.78 19.82 5.16
N ASN A 4 7.35 19.29 6.25
CA ASN A 4 6.79 19.44 7.60
C ASN A 4 6.36 20.91 7.80
N PRO A 5 5.12 21.20 8.25
CA PRO A 5 4.90 22.48 8.88
C PRO A 5 5.75 22.46 10.15
N SER A 6 6.76 23.32 10.18
CA SER A 6 7.47 23.62 11.41
C SER A 6 6.45 23.97 12.48
N SER A 7 6.55 23.34 13.66
CA SER A 7 5.82 23.75 14.85
C SER A 7 6.25 25.18 15.18
N ASN A 8 5.59 26.16 14.55
CA ASN A 8 5.81 27.57 14.82
C ASN A 8 5.10 27.93 16.13
N ASN A 9 5.61 27.41 17.25
CA ASN A 9 5.28 27.85 18.60
C ASN A 9 5.98 29.19 18.94
N ALA A 10 6.27 30.03 17.94
CA ALA A 10 7.04 31.27 18.12
C ALA A 10 6.17 32.54 18.05
N ASN A 11 4.90 32.43 17.61
CA ASN A 11 4.01 33.59 17.43
C ASN A 11 2.63 33.44 18.08
N GLU A 12 2.38 32.38 18.87
CA GLU A 12 1.17 32.30 19.67
C GLU A 12 1.30 33.29 20.84
N PRO A 13 0.34 34.20 21.07
CA PRO A 13 0.36 35.07 22.24
C PRO A 13 0.43 34.18 23.48
N ASP A 14 1.39 34.47 24.37
CA ASP A 14 1.58 33.73 25.63
C ASP A 14 0.39 34.00 26.55
N THR A 15 -0.73 33.33 26.24
CA THR A 15 -2.02 33.43 26.92
C THR A 15 -1.87 33.06 28.39
N ARG A 16 -0.85 32.26 28.71
CA ARG A 16 -0.45 31.94 30.08
C ARG A 16 0.17 33.13 30.80
N ALA A 17 1.13 33.82 30.19
CA ALA A 17 1.69 35.05 30.78
C ALA A 17 0.60 36.10 30.99
N SER A 18 -0.30 36.27 30.00
CA SER A 18 -1.48 37.13 30.08
C SER A 18 -2.40 36.77 31.25
N LEU A 19 -2.72 35.48 31.42
CA LEU A 19 -3.62 35.01 32.47
C LEU A 19 -3.03 35.22 33.87
N VAL A 20 -1.76 34.89 34.06
CA VAL A 20 -1.07 35.08 35.35
C VAL A 20 -0.98 36.57 35.71
N GLU A 21 -0.67 37.42 34.73
CA GLU A 21 -0.65 38.87 34.91
C GLU A 21 -2.04 39.42 35.27
N THR A 22 -3.08 38.95 34.57
CA THR A 22 -4.48 39.34 34.78
C THR A 22 -4.99 38.94 36.16
N LEU A 23 -4.75 37.70 36.59
CA LEU A 23 -5.12 37.21 37.92
C LEU A 23 -4.33 37.94 39.02
N GLY A 24 -3.05 38.22 38.81
CA GLY A 24 -2.24 39.04 39.72
C GLY A 24 -2.72 40.49 39.81
N ALA A 25 -3.24 41.07 38.73
CA ALA A 25 -3.86 42.40 38.73
C ALA A 25 -5.19 42.40 39.49
N LEU A 26 -6.01 41.36 39.35
CA LEU A 26 -7.26 41.18 40.10
C LEU A 26 -6.99 41.06 41.61
N GLU A 27 -5.98 40.27 42.00
CA GLU A 27 -5.59 40.12 43.40
C GLU A 27 -5.15 41.46 44.02
N LYS A 28 -4.38 42.26 43.29
CA LYS A 28 -3.97 43.61 43.72
C LYS A 28 -5.18 44.53 43.94
N ILE A 29 -6.18 44.47 43.07
CA ILE A 29 -7.43 45.25 43.21
C ILE A 29 -8.20 44.81 44.46
N LEU A 30 -8.36 43.51 44.68
CA LEU A 30 -9.06 42.97 45.85
C LEU A 30 -8.36 43.34 47.16
N ARG A 31 -7.03 43.15 47.25
CA ARG A 31 -6.24 43.56 48.41
C ARG A 31 -6.30 45.07 48.65
N PHE A 32 -6.31 45.89 47.58
CA PHE A 32 -6.53 47.33 47.69
C PHE A 32 -7.91 47.62 48.29
N VAL A 33 -8.98 47.04 47.73
CA VAL A 33 -10.33 47.22 48.24
C VAL A 33 -10.46 46.77 49.70
N GLU A 34 -9.89 45.63 50.08
CA GLU A 34 -9.90 45.12 51.46
C GLU A 34 -9.14 46.05 52.43
N LYS A 35 -7.92 46.46 52.06
CA LYS A 35 -7.08 47.36 52.86
C LYS A 35 -7.71 48.74 53.06
N TYR A 36 -8.32 49.31 52.01
CA TYR A 36 -8.88 50.65 52.04
C TYR A 36 -10.37 50.71 52.43
N LYS A 37 -11.10 49.57 52.46
CA LYS A 37 -12.40 49.44 53.15
C LYS A 37 -12.26 49.78 54.63
N VAL A 38 -11.23 49.23 55.28
CA VAL A 38 -10.90 49.53 56.69
C VAL A 38 -10.45 50.98 56.83
N ALA A 39 -9.63 51.51 55.91
CA ALA A 39 -9.22 52.91 55.94
C ALA A 39 -10.40 53.87 55.76
N ALA A 40 -11.39 53.58 54.91
CA ALA A 40 -12.60 54.39 54.76
C ALA A 40 -13.46 54.36 56.03
N LEU A 41 -13.63 53.19 56.66
CA LEU A 41 -14.30 53.04 57.96
C LEU A 41 -13.55 53.76 59.09
N VAL A 42 -12.22 53.71 59.09
CA VAL A 42 -11.34 54.37 60.07
C VAL A 42 -11.28 55.88 59.84
N ILE A 43 -11.27 56.37 58.59
CA ILE A 43 -11.34 57.80 58.28
C ILE A 43 -12.73 58.35 58.64
N LEU A 44 -13.82 57.59 58.39
CA LEU A 44 -15.16 57.91 58.88
C LEU A 44 -15.18 57.99 60.42
N ALA A 45 -14.53 57.05 61.12
CA ALA A 45 -14.43 57.05 62.58
C ALA A 45 -13.53 58.17 63.15
N LEU A 46 -12.45 58.55 62.45
CA LEU A 46 -11.48 59.57 62.88
C LEU A 46 -11.89 61.00 62.48
N ALA A 47 -12.70 61.18 61.44
CA ALA A 47 -13.26 62.47 61.07
C ALA A 47 -14.44 62.88 61.99
N TYR A 48 -15.09 61.89 62.61
CA TYR A 48 -16.26 62.07 63.48
C TYR A 48 -16.06 63.05 64.66
N PRO A 49 -14.95 63.02 65.43
CA PRO A 49 -14.78 63.95 66.56
C PRO A 49 -14.57 65.40 66.13
N LYS A 50 -13.94 65.63 64.95
CA LYS A 50 -13.72 66.98 64.40
C LYS A 50 -15.00 67.58 63.81
N LEU A 51 -15.90 66.74 63.28
CA LEU A 51 -17.24 67.13 62.84
C LEU A 51 -18.14 67.53 64.01
N ALA A 52 -18.12 66.81 65.13
CA ALA A 52 -18.90 67.13 66.33
C ALA A 52 -18.52 68.49 66.96
N ALA A 53 -17.23 68.84 66.94
CA ALA A 53 -16.74 70.09 67.52
C ALA A 53 -17.00 71.33 66.65
N SER A 54 -17.01 71.21 65.31
CA SER A 54 -17.25 72.37 64.42
C SER A 54 -18.74 72.73 64.26
N CYS A 55 -19.65 71.82 64.61
CA CYS A 55 -21.10 71.99 64.52
C CYS A 55 -21.74 72.68 65.75
N GLY A 56 -20.95 73.19 66.70
CA GLY A 56 -21.47 74.03 67.79
C GLY A 56 -22.50 73.35 68.69
N TRP A 57 -22.43 72.03 68.91
CA TRP A 57 -23.28 71.35 69.87
C TRP A 57 -22.74 71.55 71.29
N LYS A 58 -23.07 72.70 71.89
CA LYS A 58 -23.16 72.81 73.35
C LYS A 58 -24.62 72.62 73.74
N GLY A 59 -24.97 71.39 74.11
CA GLY A 59 -26.20 71.04 74.80
C GLY A 59 -25.86 70.05 75.89
N SER A 60 -26.09 70.44 77.13
CA SER A 60 -25.82 69.65 78.33
C SER A 60 -26.58 68.33 78.32
N ASP A 61 -25.81 67.29 78.63
CA ASP A 61 -26.18 66.00 79.22
C ASP A 61 -26.74 64.89 78.33
N ALA A 62 -25.95 63.80 78.38
CA ALA A 62 -26.23 62.42 77.99
C ALA A 62 -26.52 62.15 76.50
N SER A 63 -25.44 61.95 75.76
CA SER A 63 -25.40 61.12 74.56
C SER A 63 -26.04 59.75 74.82
N SER A 64 -27.31 59.56 74.46
CA SER A 64 -27.82 58.21 74.29
C SER A 64 -27.12 57.61 73.06
N ALA A 65 -26.64 56.39 73.21
CA ALA A 65 -25.96 55.63 72.16
C ALA A 65 -26.79 55.51 70.86
N GLU A 66 -28.08 55.84 70.89
CA GLU A 66 -29.01 55.82 69.76
C GLU A 66 -28.71 56.90 68.70
N SER A 67 -28.22 58.08 69.07
CA SER A 67 -27.85 59.14 68.09
C SER A 67 -26.48 58.90 67.44
N LEU A 68 -25.59 58.21 68.15
CA LEU A 68 -24.28 57.74 67.67
C LEU A 68 -24.39 56.59 66.65
N PHE A 69 -25.50 55.85 66.66
CA PHE A 69 -25.72 54.69 65.79
C PHE A 69 -26.58 55.01 64.56
N SER A 70 -27.60 55.86 64.70
CA SER A 70 -28.63 56.08 63.68
C SER A 70 -28.15 56.83 62.44
N VAL A 71 -27.25 57.80 62.57
CA VAL A 71 -26.77 58.63 61.44
C VAL A 71 -25.73 57.91 60.55
N PRO A 72 -24.73 57.20 61.10
CA PRO A 72 -23.85 56.34 60.31
C PRO A 72 -24.63 55.21 59.63
N LEU A 73 -25.63 54.63 60.31
CA LEU A 73 -26.51 53.61 59.77
C LEU A 73 -27.36 54.16 58.62
N PHE A 74 -27.85 55.40 58.72
CA PHE A 74 -28.61 56.06 57.65
C PHE A 74 -27.76 56.31 56.39
N VAL A 75 -26.51 56.78 56.54
CA VAL A 75 -25.60 56.97 55.40
C VAL A 75 -25.18 55.63 54.78
N ALA A 76 -24.92 54.61 55.61
CA ALA A 76 -24.68 53.26 55.15
C ALA A 76 -25.90 52.68 54.41
N MET A 77 -27.11 52.92 54.91
CA MET A 77 -28.37 52.48 54.30
C MET A 77 -28.67 53.20 52.98
N VAL A 78 -28.43 54.51 52.88
CA VAL A 78 -28.57 55.25 51.62
C VAL A 78 -27.57 54.76 50.57
N LEU A 79 -26.35 54.42 50.97
CA LEU A 79 -25.35 53.81 50.09
C LEU A 79 -25.74 52.37 49.69
N LEU A 80 -26.36 51.59 50.58
CA LEU A 80 -26.92 50.26 50.30
C LEU A 80 -28.13 50.33 49.35
N VAL A 81 -29.04 51.28 49.55
CA VAL A 81 -30.22 51.50 48.68
C VAL A 81 -29.79 52.00 47.30
N ALA A 82 -28.84 52.92 47.22
CA ALA A 82 -28.25 53.37 45.96
C ALA A 82 -27.49 52.24 45.23
N ALA A 83 -26.87 51.31 45.97
CA ALA A 83 -26.28 50.11 45.40
C ALA A 83 -27.33 49.07 44.94
N SER A 84 -28.51 49.03 45.56
CA SER A 84 -29.60 48.08 45.25
C SER A 84 -30.42 48.41 44.01
N GLN A 85 -30.47 49.68 43.59
CA GLN A 85 -31.18 50.08 42.36
C GLN A 85 -30.39 49.76 41.07
N SER A 86 -29.15 49.29 41.23
CA SER A 86 -28.37 48.68 40.15
C SER A 86 -28.66 47.18 40.14
N THR A 87 -29.32 46.67 39.10
CA THR A 87 -29.70 45.27 38.95
C THR A 87 -28.53 44.27 38.89
N ASN A 88 -27.28 44.71 39.06
CA ASN A 88 -26.06 43.94 38.87
C ASN A 88 -25.04 44.12 40.01
N VAL A 89 -25.47 43.96 41.27
CA VAL A 89 -24.60 44.03 42.46
C VAL A 89 -24.63 42.71 43.25
N SER A 90 -23.48 42.35 43.82
CA SER A 90 -23.11 41.00 44.28
C SER A 90 -23.99 40.39 45.37
N TRP A 91 -23.91 39.06 45.52
CA TRP A 91 -24.73 38.27 46.43
C TRP A 91 -24.60 38.67 47.91
N GLN A 92 -23.44 39.19 48.34
CA GLN A 92 -23.20 39.66 49.71
C GLN A 92 -24.09 40.87 50.08
N LEU A 93 -24.42 41.72 49.12
CA LEU A 93 -25.33 42.86 49.32
C LEU A 93 -26.82 42.45 49.26
N ARG A 94 -27.13 41.35 48.57
CA ARG A 94 -28.48 40.76 48.50
C ARG A 94 -28.89 40.06 49.82
N TYR A 95 -27.92 39.43 50.49
CA TYR A 95 -28.09 38.85 51.82
C TYR A 95 -28.39 39.93 52.88
N ALA A 96 -27.61 41.01 52.89
CA ALA A 96 -27.79 42.13 53.83
C ALA A 96 -29.15 42.86 53.69
N TYR A 97 -29.81 42.79 52.53
CA TYR A 97 -31.11 43.41 52.30
C TYR A 97 -32.29 42.58 52.85
N LEU A 98 -32.25 41.25 52.72
CA LEU A 98 -33.33 40.37 53.18
C LEU A 98 -33.47 40.37 54.71
N GLU A 99 -32.38 40.61 55.42
CA GLU A 99 -32.34 40.61 56.88
C GLU A 99 -32.89 41.92 57.49
N TRP A 100 -32.98 43.02 56.71
CA TRP A 100 -33.36 44.36 57.19
C TRP A 100 -34.64 44.95 56.56
N GLN A 101 -35.37 44.14 55.79
CA GLN A 101 -36.62 44.51 55.09
C GLN A 101 -37.74 45.16 55.95
N PRO A 102 -37.93 44.81 57.25
CA PRO A 102 -39.00 45.41 58.06
C PRO A 102 -38.75 46.87 58.47
N LEU A 103 -37.48 47.31 58.48
CA LEU A 103 -37.08 48.64 58.92
C LEU A 103 -37.24 49.70 57.81
N THR A 104 -37.07 49.29 56.55
CA THR A 104 -37.15 50.18 55.38
C THR A 104 -38.58 50.64 55.10
N THR A 105 -39.57 49.80 55.38
CA THR A 105 -41.01 50.15 55.25
C THR A 105 -41.51 51.09 56.34
N TRP A 106 -40.84 51.15 57.49
CA TRP A 106 -41.17 52.06 58.59
C TRP A 106 -40.75 53.52 58.30
N LEU A 107 -39.68 53.72 57.52
CA LEU A 107 -39.07 55.03 57.28
C LEU A 107 -39.72 55.82 56.12
N ASP A 108 -40.37 55.16 55.17
CA ASP A 108 -41.11 55.81 54.07
C ASP A 108 -42.28 56.68 54.56
N GLY A 109 -42.76 56.47 55.80
CA GLY A 109 -43.85 57.23 56.39
C GLY A 109 -43.49 58.65 56.87
N PHE A 110 -42.21 59.02 56.95
CA PHE A 110 -41.78 60.13 57.82
C PHE A 110 -41.45 61.47 57.13
N THR A 111 -41.31 61.57 55.81
CA THR A 111 -40.67 62.75 55.19
C THR A 111 -41.54 63.52 54.19
N GLY A 112 -42.17 64.61 54.67
CA GLY A 112 -42.84 65.62 53.84
C GLY A 112 -42.25 67.02 54.01
N GLY A 113 -41.34 67.41 53.10
CA GLY A 113 -40.96 68.78 52.64
C GLY A 113 -40.50 69.88 53.63
N HIS A 114 -39.70 70.91 53.28
CA HIS A 114 -38.93 71.27 52.08
C HIS A 114 -38.06 72.54 52.34
N THR A 115 -36.99 72.70 51.53
CA THR A 115 -36.40 73.96 50.98
C THR A 115 -35.43 74.88 51.76
N ILE A 116 -35.43 75.02 53.08
CA ILE A 116 -34.38 75.83 53.78
C ILE A 116 -33.16 74.98 54.15
N THR A 117 -33.39 73.69 54.44
CA THR A 117 -32.35 72.69 54.68
C THR A 117 -31.51 72.45 53.43
N LEU A 118 -32.12 72.48 52.23
CA LEU A 118 -31.43 72.20 50.96
C LEU A 118 -30.38 73.25 50.58
N VAL A 119 -30.59 74.54 50.89
CA VAL A 119 -29.63 75.63 50.56
C VAL A 119 -28.42 75.61 51.50
N LEU A 120 -28.65 75.33 52.79
CA LEU A 120 -27.57 75.16 53.77
C LEU A 120 -26.83 73.82 53.59
N ILE A 121 -27.53 72.76 53.17
CA ILE A 121 -26.93 71.50 52.72
C ILE A 121 -26.06 71.76 51.48
N THR A 122 -26.50 72.55 50.49
CA THR A 122 -25.66 72.83 49.31
C THR A 122 -24.37 73.60 49.61
N LEU A 123 -24.38 74.56 50.54
CA LEU A 123 -23.17 75.35 50.88
C LEU A 123 -22.21 74.63 51.85
N PHE A 124 -22.73 73.72 52.70
CA PHE A 124 -21.95 72.99 53.70
C PHE A 124 -21.44 71.62 53.17
N PHE A 125 -22.18 71.00 52.25
CA PHE A 125 -21.80 69.73 51.66
C PHE A 125 -20.84 69.88 50.48
N PHE A 126 -20.50 71.05 49.96
CA PHE A 126 -19.65 71.14 48.75
C PHE A 126 -18.37 70.27 48.83
N PRO A 127 -17.51 70.34 49.86
CA PRO A 127 -16.33 69.46 49.94
C PRO A 127 -16.65 68.00 50.28
N VAL A 128 -17.70 67.71 51.06
CA VAL A 128 -18.07 66.33 51.47
C VAL A 128 -18.84 65.59 50.36
N LEU A 129 -19.70 66.31 49.63
CA LEU A 129 -20.37 65.88 48.40
C LEU A 129 -19.33 65.65 47.30
N TRP A 130 -18.34 66.53 47.14
CA TRP A 130 -17.23 66.28 46.20
C TRP A 130 -16.40 65.07 46.62
N LEU A 131 -16.11 64.85 47.90
CA LEU A 131 -15.43 63.64 48.39
C LEU A 131 -16.29 62.37 48.21
N GLY A 132 -17.60 62.46 48.41
CA GLY A 132 -18.55 61.36 48.16
C GLY A 132 -18.69 61.05 46.67
N ILE A 133 -18.79 62.07 45.81
CA ILE A 133 -18.80 61.95 44.35
C ILE A 133 -17.46 61.39 43.86
N LEU A 134 -16.32 61.88 44.35
CA LEU A 134 -15.00 61.33 44.03
C LEU A 134 -14.83 59.89 44.53
N GLY A 135 -15.39 59.55 45.68
CA GLY A 135 -15.44 58.18 46.21
C GLY A 135 -16.29 57.26 45.33
N LEU A 136 -17.47 57.72 44.89
CA LEU A 136 -18.33 56.99 43.95
C LEU A 136 -17.68 56.84 42.58
N ILE A 137 -17.06 57.89 42.03
CA ILE A 137 -16.32 57.83 40.76
C ILE A 137 -15.13 56.87 40.89
N SER A 138 -14.36 56.94 41.98
CA SER A 138 -13.24 56.03 42.24
C SER A 138 -13.70 54.59 42.37
N TRP A 139 -14.82 54.34 43.06
CA TRP A 139 -15.44 53.02 43.19
C TRP A 139 -15.92 52.49 41.84
N GLN A 140 -16.58 53.33 41.03
CA GLN A 140 -17.01 52.98 39.66
C GLN A 140 -15.81 52.64 38.77
N LEU A 141 -14.71 53.40 38.85
CA LEU A 141 -13.48 53.11 38.12
C LEU A 141 -12.82 51.79 38.55
N ILE A 142 -12.83 51.48 39.85
CA ILE A 142 -12.34 50.20 40.40
C ILE A 142 -13.20 49.04 39.89
N LEU A 143 -14.55 49.18 39.92
CA LEU A 143 -15.47 48.18 39.39
C LEU A 143 -15.32 47.96 37.88
N LEU A 144 -15.13 49.04 37.11
CA LEU A 144 -14.90 48.95 35.67
C LEU A 144 -13.59 48.19 35.37
N LYS A 145 -12.51 48.50 36.08
CA LYS A 145 -11.23 47.77 35.95
C LYS A 145 -11.36 46.30 36.35
N TYR A 146 -12.03 46.01 37.47
CA TYR A 146 -12.29 44.63 37.89
C TYR A 146 -13.06 43.84 36.82
N ARG A 147 -14.16 44.41 36.28
CA ARG A 147 -14.93 43.79 35.19
C ARG A 147 -14.11 43.59 33.92
N GLN A 148 -13.23 44.54 33.59
CA GLN A 148 -12.33 44.41 32.44
C GLN A 148 -11.39 43.21 32.61
N TYR A 149 -10.78 43.05 33.78
CA TYR A 149 -9.90 41.90 34.03
C TYR A 149 -10.66 40.57 34.10
N VAL A 150 -11.87 40.52 34.67
CA VAL A 150 -12.69 39.30 34.64
C VAL A 150 -13.02 38.90 33.20
N ARG A 151 -13.38 39.86 32.31
CA ARG A 151 -13.58 39.57 30.88
C ARG A 151 -12.31 39.06 30.21
N GLN A 152 -11.15 39.58 30.58
CA GLN A 152 -9.86 39.09 30.08
C GLN A 152 -9.62 37.64 30.52
N VAL A 153 -9.90 37.29 31.78
CA VAL A 153 -9.85 35.88 32.24
C VAL A 153 -10.79 34.99 31.43
N THR A 154 -12.03 35.43 31.18
CA THR A 154 -12.98 34.67 30.35
C THR A 154 -12.46 34.47 28.92
N ALA A 155 -11.87 35.51 28.33
CA ALA A 155 -11.28 35.46 26.99
C ALA A 155 -10.08 34.49 26.94
N ASP A 156 -9.14 34.60 27.87
CA ASP A 156 -7.97 33.73 27.97
C ASP A 156 -8.40 32.27 28.20
N MET A 157 -9.43 32.02 29.02
CA MET A 157 -10.02 30.68 29.20
C MET A 157 -10.69 30.15 27.92
N SER A 158 -11.31 31.01 27.11
CA SER A 158 -11.91 30.59 25.84
C SER A 158 -10.86 30.20 24.81
N GLU A 159 -9.73 30.92 24.78
CA GLU A 159 -8.59 30.62 23.91
C GLU A 159 -7.95 29.27 24.27
N LEU A 160 -7.70 29.02 25.56
CA LEU A 160 -7.17 27.73 26.02
C LEU A 160 -8.10 26.55 25.68
N ARG A 161 -9.42 26.73 25.78
CA ARG A 161 -10.40 25.72 25.32
C ARG A 161 -10.31 25.51 23.81
N ALA A 162 -10.13 26.57 23.03
CA ALA A 162 -9.99 26.48 21.58
C ALA A 162 -8.71 25.71 21.18
N GLN A 163 -7.58 25.99 21.83
CA GLN A 163 -6.34 25.24 21.62
C GLN A 163 -6.49 23.75 21.94
N ALA A 164 -7.10 23.42 23.09
CA ALA A 164 -7.38 22.03 23.46
C ALA A 164 -8.32 21.34 22.46
N LYS A 165 -9.32 22.07 21.94
CA LYS A 165 -10.27 21.56 20.95
C LYS A 165 -9.57 21.28 19.61
N ILE A 166 -8.71 22.17 19.14
CA ILE A 166 -7.91 21.97 17.93
C ILE A 166 -7.03 20.72 18.06
N ALA A 167 -6.38 20.53 19.20
CA ALA A 167 -5.57 19.34 19.46
C ALA A 167 -6.40 18.04 19.46
N LEU A 168 -7.60 18.07 20.04
CA LEU A 168 -8.55 16.95 20.00
C LEU A 168 -9.03 16.66 18.56
N ASP A 169 -9.33 17.68 17.77
CA ASP A 169 -9.77 17.53 16.38
C ASP A 169 -8.66 16.89 15.53
N ARG A 170 -7.42 17.34 15.68
CA ARG A 170 -6.26 16.70 15.03
C ARG A 170 -6.06 15.26 15.49
N SER A 171 -6.28 14.97 16.78
CA SER A 171 -6.23 13.61 17.31
C SER A 171 -7.26 12.69 16.65
N GLN A 172 -8.49 13.19 16.43
CA GLN A 172 -9.54 12.47 15.71
C GLN A 172 -9.19 12.25 14.23
N GLU A 173 -8.62 13.25 13.56
CA GLU A 173 -8.13 13.11 12.19
C GLU A 173 -7.03 12.05 12.08
N TYR A 174 -6.06 12.05 13.01
CA TYR A 174 -4.99 11.05 13.02
C TYR A 174 -5.51 9.64 13.26
N ALA A 175 -6.44 9.48 14.21
CA ALA A 175 -7.09 8.20 14.47
C ALA A 175 -7.85 7.68 13.24
N THR A 176 -8.63 8.55 12.59
CA THR A 176 -9.40 8.21 11.38
C THR A 176 -8.48 7.77 10.24
N ALA A 177 -7.41 8.53 9.97
CA ALA A 177 -6.44 8.18 8.94
C ALA A 177 -5.72 6.86 9.23
N ALA A 178 -5.37 6.60 10.49
CA ALA A 178 -4.74 5.34 10.89
C ALA A 178 -5.69 4.14 10.70
N SER A 179 -6.98 4.27 11.04
CA SER A 179 -8.00 3.25 10.79
C SER A 179 -8.26 3.00 9.29
N GLU A 180 -8.16 4.03 8.44
CA GLU A 180 -8.25 3.83 6.98
C GLU A 180 -7.07 3.00 6.44
N TYR A 181 -5.86 3.26 6.93
CA TYR A 181 -4.69 2.44 6.57
C TYR A 181 -4.86 1.00 7.06
N GLU A 182 -5.38 0.82 8.27
CA GLU A 182 -5.67 -0.50 8.82
C GLU A 182 -6.61 -1.30 7.91
N TRP A 183 -7.75 -0.71 7.54
CA TRP A 183 -8.74 -1.39 6.71
C TRP A 183 -8.16 -1.83 5.36
N ARG A 184 -7.31 -0.99 4.75
CA ARG A 184 -6.65 -1.33 3.49
C ARG A 184 -5.70 -2.52 3.65
N VAL A 185 -4.88 -2.52 4.70
CA VAL A 185 -3.95 -3.63 4.97
C VAL A 185 -4.72 -4.93 5.20
N LEU A 186 -5.73 -4.94 6.07
CA LEU A 186 -6.54 -6.13 6.36
C LEU A 186 -7.24 -6.69 5.10
N LYS A 187 -7.72 -5.79 4.22
CA LYS A 187 -8.32 -6.20 2.95
C LYS A 187 -7.31 -6.95 2.07
N VAL A 188 -6.09 -6.43 1.91
CA VAL A 188 -5.07 -7.09 1.08
C VAL A 188 -4.61 -8.41 1.70
N VAL A 189 -4.39 -8.45 3.01
CA VAL A 189 -4.03 -9.69 3.72
C VAL A 189 -5.10 -10.78 3.53
N LYS A 190 -6.39 -10.41 3.58
CA LYS A 190 -7.49 -11.34 3.31
C LYS A 190 -7.46 -11.89 1.88
N GLU A 191 -7.22 -11.04 0.89
CA GLU A 191 -7.13 -11.44 -0.53
C GLU A 191 -5.94 -12.38 -0.75
N ILE A 192 -4.78 -12.09 -0.16
CA ILE A 192 -3.58 -12.96 -0.18
C ILE A 192 -3.92 -14.35 0.37
N TYR A 193 -4.63 -14.41 1.50
CA TYR A 193 -5.02 -15.69 2.11
C TYR A 193 -5.96 -16.50 1.22
N LEU A 194 -6.96 -15.86 0.60
CA LEU A 194 -7.89 -16.51 -0.32
C LEU A 194 -7.18 -17.10 -1.54
N VAL A 195 -6.29 -16.32 -2.16
CA VAL A 195 -5.49 -16.77 -3.31
C VAL A 195 -4.59 -17.94 -2.91
N GLN A 196 -3.99 -17.91 -1.73
CA GLN A 196 -3.19 -19.02 -1.20
C GLN A 196 -3.99 -20.33 -1.09
N THR A 197 -5.23 -20.27 -0.59
CA THR A 197 -6.11 -21.45 -0.50
C THR A 197 -6.38 -22.05 -1.87
N GLN A 198 -6.70 -21.21 -2.86
CA GLN A 198 -6.93 -21.66 -4.24
C GLN A 198 -5.68 -22.28 -4.86
N ILE A 199 -4.51 -21.67 -4.65
CA ILE A 199 -3.24 -22.24 -5.08
C ILE A 199 -3.06 -23.62 -4.46
N THR A 200 -3.35 -23.78 -3.17
CA THR A 200 -3.18 -25.04 -2.43
C THR A 200 -4.12 -26.14 -2.95
N GLU A 201 -5.37 -25.82 -3.29
CA GLU A 201 -6.32 -26.75 -3.92
C GLU A 201 -5.84 -27.22 -5.31
N VAL A 202 -5.17 -26.36 -6.08
CA VAL A 202 -4.55 -26.72 -7.38
C VAL A 202 -3.27 -27.56 -7.19
N PHE A 203 -2.61 -27.46 -6.03
CA PHE A 203 -1.26 -27.96 -5.77
C PHE A 203 -1.13 -29.39 -5.23
N ASP A 204 -2.20 -30.18 -5.14
CA ASP A 204 -2.16 -31.60 -4.71
C ASP A 204 -1.27 -32.51 -5.61
N ARG A 205 -0.47 -31.95 -6.52
CA ARG A 205 0.41 -32.67 -7.45
C ARG A 205 1.89 -32.24 -7.51
N GLN A 206 2.40 -31.17 -6.87
CA GLN A 206 3.86 -30.84 -6.92
C GLN A 206 4.43 -30.02 -5.72
N PRO A 207 5.39 -30.53 -4.92
CA PRO A 207 5.85 -29.87 -3.68
C PRO A 207 6.94 -28.78 -3.81
N GLY A 208 7.48 -28.50 -5.01
CA GLY A 208 8.73 -27.70 -5.16
C GLY A 208 8.61 -26.17 -5.16
N ALA A 209 7.41 -25.59 -5.31
CA ALA A 209 7.22 -24.15 -5.55
C ALA A 209 6.83 -23.32 -4.30
N PHE A 210 6.88 -23.89 -3.11
CA PHE A 210 6.15 -23.39 -1.93
C PHE A 210 6.86 -22.31 -1.09
N ASN A 211 8.17 -22.13 -1.20
CA ASN A 211 8.94 -21.36 -0.21
C ASN A 211 8.70 -19.84 -0.27
N LEU A 212 8.64 -19.27 -1.47
CA LEU A 212 8.41 -17.82 -1.66
C LEU A 212 6.97 -17.43 -1.30
N LEU A 213 6.02 -18.34 -1.57
CA LEU A 213 4.61 -18.15 -1.25
C LEU A 213 4.36 -18.19 0.26
N ALA A 214 4.98 -19.16 0.96
CA ALA A 214 4.90 -19.28 2.41
C ALA A 214 5.48 -18.05 3.13
N GLN A 215 6.64 -17.54 2.67
CA GLN A 215 7.27 -16.34 3.22
C GLN A 215 6.39 -15.08 3.05
N ASN A 216 5.74 -14.95 1.89
CA ASN A 216 4.83 -13.86 1.60
C ASN A 216 3.58 -13.90 2.51
N VAL A 217 3.00 -15.09 2.71
CA VAL A 217 1.85 -15.26 3.60
C VAL A 217 2.23 -14.98 5.05
N GLU A 218 3.37 -15.49 5.52
CA GLU A 218 3.85 -15.25 6.88
C GLU A 218 4.07 -13.75 7.15
N SER A 219 4.68 -13.04 6.19
CA SER A 219 4.88 -11.58 6.26
C SER A 219 3.56 -10.82 6.31
N ALA A 220 2.57 -11.21 5.50
CA ALA A 220 1.24 -10.60 5.49
C ALA A 220 0.46 -10.85 6.80
N VAL A 221 0.56 -12.06 7.37
CA VAL A 221 -0.05 -12.40 8.66
C VAL A 221 0.59 -11.60 9.80
N GLN A 222 1.91 -11.46 9.81
CA GLN A 222 2.59 -10.65 10.82
C GLN A 222 2.18 -9.18 10.74
N ALA A 223 2.10 -8.62 9.53
CA ALA A 223 1.62 -7.25 9.32
C ALA A 223 0.19 -7.05 9.84
N GLY A 224 -0.70 -8.04 9.66
CA GLY A 224 -2.06 -7.99 10.22
C GLY A 224 -2.11 -8.02 11.76
N LYS A 225 -1.18 -8.73 12.41
CA LYS A 225 -1.06 -8.74 13.88
C LYS A 225 -0.57 -7.40 14.40
N ASP A 226 0.53 -6.89 13.86
CA ASP A 226 1.13 -5.62 14.25
C ASP A 226 0.12 -4.47 14.14
N LEU A 227 -0.74 -4.53 13.12
CA LEU A 227 -1.81 -3.58 12.88
C LEU A 227 -2.94 -3.67 13.92
N THR A 228 -3.34 -4.88 14.30
CA THR A 228 -4.37 -5.11 15.34
C THR A 228 -3.94 -4.54 16.69
N ASP A 229 -2.65 -4.65 17.01
CA ASP A 229 -2.08 -4.06 18.22
C ASP A 229 -2.15 -2.51 18.17
N LEU A 230 -1.83 -1.91 17.02
CA LEU A 230 -1.95 -0.46 16.81
C LEU A 230 -3.40 0.03 16.94
N THR A 231 -4.40 -0.72 16.48
CA THR A 231 -5.82 -0.35 16.59
C THR A 231 -6.27 -0.21 18.04
N LYS A 232 -5.77 -1.08 18.92
CA LYS A 232 -6.03 -1.01 20.36
C LYS A 232 -5.45 0.28 20.94
N ASP A 233 -4.27 0.68 20.49
CA ASP A 233 -3.60 1.90 20.94
C ASP A 233 -4.31 3.17 20.42
N ILE A 234 -4.90 3.15 19.23
CA ILE A 234 -5.75 4.25 18.71
C ILE A 234 -6.92 4.51 19.66
N LEU A 235 -7.65 3.46 20.04
CA LEU A 235 -8.81 3.57 20.93
C LEU A 235 -8.44 4.14 22.30
N VAL A 236 -7.32 3.66 22.87
CA VAL A 236 -6.81 4.15 24.16
C VAL A 236 -6.34 5.61 24.06
N GLY A 237 -5.61 5.95 23.00
CA GLY A 237 -5.09 7.30 22.78
C GLY A 237 -6.20 8.34 22.59
N LEU A 238 -7.23 8.00 21.80
CA LEU A 238 -8.37 8.89 21.56
C LEU A 238 -9.21 9.08 22.83
N SER A 239 -9.51 7.99 23.54
CA SER A 239 -10.22 8.04 24.83
C SER A 239 -9.48 8.93 25.86
N LYS A 240 -8.15 8.83 25.92
CA LYS A 240 -7.32 9.70 26.77
C LYS A 240 -7.41 11.18 26.34
N ALA A 241 -7.35 11.48 25.04
CA ALA A 241 -7.45 12.85 24.55
C ALA A 241 -8.82 13.48 24.87
N GLU A 242 -9.91 12.73 24.72
CA GLU A 242 -11.27 13.17 25.04
C GLU A 242 -11.46 13.44 26.55
N ASP A 243 -10.95 12.54 27.40
CA ASP A 243 -11.03 12.69 28.86
C ASP A 243 -10.24 13.91 29.35
N GLU A 244 -9.01 14.10 28.87
CA GLU A 244 -8.19 15.27 29.24
C GLU A 244 -8.79 16.57 28.69
N PHE A 245 -9.37 16.59 27.50
CA PHE A 245 -10.13 17.73 26.98
C PHE A 245 -11.34 18.08 27.87
N GLY A 246 -12.11 17.07 28.29
CA GLY A 246 -13.22 17.27 29.22
C GLY A 246 -12.79 17.91 30.54
N LYS A 247 -11.64 17.51 31.08
CA LYS A 247 -11.05 18.12 32.29
C LYS A 247 -10.63 19.58 32.06
N VAL A 248 -10.07 19.91 30.89
CA VAL A 248 -9.73 21.30 30.52
C VAL A 248 -10.99 22.16 30.51
N GLN A 249 -12.10 21.67 29.93
CA GLN A 249 -13.37 22.42 29.92
C GLN A 249 -13.89 22.69 31.33
N GLN A 250 -13.95 21.65 32.17
CA GLN A 250 -14.42 21.76 33.56
C GLN A 250 -13.58 22.73 34.39
N LEU A 251 -12.25 22.67 34.27
CA LEU A 251 -11.36 23.57 34.99
C LEU A 251 -11.47 25.00 34.48
N ALA A 252 -11.61 25.21 33.17
CA ALA A 252 -11.78 26.54 32.62
C ALA A 252 -13.11 27.19 33.06
N ASP A 253 -14.19 26.41 33.15
CA ASP A 253 -15.48 26.87 33.71
C ASP A 253 -15.33 27.24 35.19
N LYS A 254 -14.61 26.42 35.96
CA LYS A 254 -14.32 26.66 37.37
C LYS A 254 -13.51 27.94 37.57
N VAL A 255 -12.44 28.16 36.81
CA VAL A 255 -11.60 29.37 36.90
C VAL A 255 -12.43 30.62 36.58
N THR A 256 -13.25 30.56 35.53
CA THR A 256 -14.14 31.67 35.17
C THR A 256 -15.12 31.99 36.30
N THR A 257 -15.76 30.97 36.86
CA THR A 257 -16.70 31.10 37.97
C THR A 257 -16.03 31.68 39.22
N LEU A 258 -14.87 31.16 39.62
CA LEU A 258 -14.13 31.65 40.79
C LEU A 258 -13.68 33.12 40.61
N ALA A 259 -13.26 33.49 39.40
CA ALA A 259 -12.89 34.86 39.08
C ALA A 259 -14.09 35.82 39.20
N GLU A 260 -15.27 35.41 38.75
CA GLU A 260 -16.53 36.16 38.88
C GLU A 260 -16.99 36.31 40.34
N HIS A 261 -16.76 35.29 41.18
CA HIS A 261 -17.11 35.29 42.60
C HIS A 261 -16.07 36.03 43.49
N GLY A 262 -14.92 36.40 42.93
CA GLY A 262 -13.85 37.11 43.63
C GLY A 262 -12.86 36.20 44.39
N GLU A 263 -12.93 34.89 44.19
CA GLU A 263 -12.07 33.87 44.80
C GLU A 263 -10.76 33.69 43.98
N ILE A 264 -9.97 34.77 43.87
CA ILE A 264 -8.85 34.85 42.91
C ILE A 264 -7.69 33.90 43.23
N VAL A 265 -7.43 33.62 44.52
CA VAL A 265 -6.38 32.67 44.93
C VAL A 265 -6.71 31.26 44.46
N ASP A 266 -7.98 30.86 44.57
CA ASP A 266 -8.46 29.54 44.13
C ASP A 266 -8.61 29.47 42.60
N ALA A 267 -8.92 30.59 41.96
CA ALA A 267 -8.89 30.70 40.50
C ALA A 267 -7.46 30.53 39.96
N ALA A 268 -6.46 31.15 40.59
CA ALA A 268 -5.06 31.05 40.20
C ALA A 268 -4.50 29.63 40.42
N SER A 269 -4.83 28.97 41.53
CA SER A 269 -4.43 27.58 41.76
C SER A 269 -5.08 26.63 40.75
N SER A 270 -6.36 26.83 40.42
CA SER A 270 -7.07 26.03 39.42
C SER A 270 -6.55 26.27 37.99
N ALA A 271 -6.09 27.48 37.68
CA ALA A 271 -5.50 27.81 36.38
C ALA A 271 -4.16 27.09 36.11
N VAL A 272 -3.35 26.83 37.16
CA VAL A 272 -2.11 26.04 37.02
C VAL A 272 -2.43 24.60 36.57
N ALA A 273 -3.50 24.01 37.10
CA ALA A 273 -3.91 22.65 36.74
C ALA A 273 -4.38 22.54 35.27
N ILE A 274 -4.90 23.62 34.66
CA ILE A 274 -5.28 23.62 33.25
C ILE A 274 -4.07 23.36 32.35
N GLN A 275 -2.90 23.89 32.71
CA GLN A 275 -1.69 23.75 31.91
C GLN A 275 -1.19 22.30 31.85
N GLU A 276 -1.25 21.60 32.98
CA GLU A 276 -0.89 20.18 33.04
C GLU A 276 -1.81 19.35 32.15
N ARG A 277 -3.11 19.67 32.16
CA ARG A 277 -4.13 19.00 31.34
C ARG A 277 -3.97 19.30 29.86
N LEU A 278 -3.71 20.56 29.48
CA LEU A 278 -3.46 20.93 28.10
C LEU A 278 -2.20 20.24 27.53
N THR A 279 -1.13 20.16 28.32
CA THR A 279 0.07 19.39 27.96
C THR A 279 -0.28 17.92 27.75
N ALA A 280 -1.09 17.33 28.63
CA ALA A 280 -1.53 15.94 28.50
C ALA A 280 -2.37 15.68 27.22
N VAL A 281 -3.19 16.65 26.79
CA VAL A 281 -3.91 16.59 25.51
C VAL A 281 -2.92 16.57 24.34
N HIS A 282 -1.91 17.45 24.33
CA HIS A 282 -0.89 17.45 23.28
C HIS A 282 0.01 16.20 23.29
N GLU A 283 0.28 15.62 24.45
CA GLU A 283 0.98 14.32 24.53
C GLU A 283 0.14 13.20 23.90
N ALA A 284 -1.17 13.17 24.15
CA ALA A 284 -2.07 12.20 23.53
C ALA A 284 -2.13 12.40 22.00
N GLU A 285 -2.23 13.66 21.55
CA GLU A 285 -2.15 14.03 20.12
C GLU A 285 -0.87 13.50 19.45
N ASN A 286 0.30 13.76 20.06
CA ASN A 286 1.58 13.30 19.54
C ASN A 286 1.71 11.77 19.52
N SER A 287 1.12 11.09 20.51
CA SER A 287 1.05 9.62 20.52
C SER A 287 0.26 9.09 19.33
N LEU A 288 -0.90 9.69 19.03
CA LEU A 288 -1.74 9.31 17.89
C LEU A 288 -1.06 9.62 16.55
N LEU A 289 -0.30 10.71 16.44
CA LEU A 289 0.49 11.00 15.26
C LEU A 289 1.53 9.90 14.99
N ARG A 290 2.24 9.42 16.02
CA ARG A 290 3.20 8.30 15.88
C ARG A 290 2.52 7.01 15.45
N ILE A 291 1.32 6.72 15.96
CA ILE A 291 0.54 5.56 15.56
C ILE A 291 0.13 5.63 14.09
N LYS A 292 -0.30 6.81 13.61
CA LYS A 292 -0.57 7.08 12.18
C LYS A 292 0.66 6.85 11.31
N GLU A 293 1.83 7.32 11.74
CA GLU A 293 3.09 7.11 11.00
C GLU A 293 3.49 5.62 10.99
N GLY A 294 3.29 4.91 12.10
CA GLY A 294 3.55 3.47 12.21
C GLY A 294 2.67 2.64 11.27
N THR A 295 1.35 2.89 11.27
CA THR A 295 0.40 2.23 10.36
C THR A 295 0.72 2.51 8.89
N HIS A 296 1.09 3.76 8.54
CA HIS A 296 1.54 4.08 7.19
C HIS A 296 2.84 3.33 6.81
N SER A 297 3.80 3.24 7.73
CA SER A 297 5.07 2.53 7.51
C SER A 297 4.86 1.03 7.26
N ILE A 298 3.94 0.37 7.99
CA ILE A 298 3.58 -1.04 7.75
C ILE A 298 3.01 -1.21 6.34
N MET A 299 2.08 -0.34 5.94
CA MET A 299 1.49 -0.39 4.59
C MET A 299 2.54 -0.25 3.49
N VAL A 300 3.48 0.69 3.63
CA VAL A 300 4.54 0.92 2.64
C VAL A 300 5.60 -0.18 2.65
N LYS A 301 6.04 -0.67 3.82
CA LYS A 301 7.14 -1.63 3.92
C LYS A 301 6.80 -3.02 3.40
N VAL A 302 5.53 -3.43 3.50
CA VAL A 302 5.15 -4.81 3.20
C VAL A 302 4.83 -4.99 1.71
N TYR A 303 4.83 -3.95 0.87
CA TYR A 303 4.54 -4.05 -0.58
C TYR A 303 3.34 -4.97 -0.89
N LEU A 304 2.30 -4.91 -0.04
CA LEU A 304 1.20 -5.88 -0.01
C LEU A 304 0.50 -6.01 -1.36
N ASP A 305 0.36 -4.90 -2.09
CA ASP A 305 -0.24 -4.87 -3.42
C ASP A 305 0.60 -5.62 -4.46
N ASP A 306 1.93 -5.46 -4.43
CA ASP A 306 2.85 -6.17 -5.34
C ASP A 306 2.87 -7.68 -5.03
N MET A 307 2.81 -8.04 -3.75
CA MET A 307 2.70 -9.44 -3.32
C MET A 307 1.39 -10.07 -3.81
N LEU A 308 0.27 -9.37 -3.67
CA LEU A 308 -1.03 -9.83 -4.18
C LEU A 308 -1.01 -9.99 -5.70
N ALA A 309 -0.43 -9.02 -6.42
CA ALA A 309 -0.29 -9.09 -7.88
C ALA A 309 0.54 -10.31 -8.31
N THR A 310 1.66 -10.55 -7.61
CA THR A 310 2.52 -11.71 -7.85
C THR A 310 1.79 -13.03 -7.63
N GLN A 311 1.04 -13.16 -6.53
CA GLN A 311 0.27 -14.38 -6.25
C GLN A 311 -0.85 -14.63 -7.27
N LYS A 312 -1.57 -13.59 -7.70
CA LYS A 312 -2.61 -13.71 -8.73
C LYS A 312 -2.04 -14.17 -10.07
N LYS A 313 -0.92 -13.58 -10.50
CA LYS A 313 -0.23 -14.00 -11.72
C LYS A 313 0.16 -15.48 -11.67
N LEU A 314 0.70 -15.93 -10.53
CA LEU A 314 1.05 -17.34 -10.34
C LEU A 314 -0.17 -18.26 -10.44
N LEU A 315 -1.31 -17.87 -9.84
CA LEU A 315 -2.55 -18.65 -9.94
C LEU A 315 -3.02 -18.80 -11.39
N GLU A 316 -2.96 -17.72 -12.19
CA GLU A 316 -3.32 -17.74 -13.61
C GLU A 316 -2.41 -18.70 -14.41
N GLU A 317 -1.09 -18.62 -14.21
CA GLU A 317 -0.11 -19.51 -14.83
C GLU A 317 -0.37 -20.99 -14.49
N LEU A 318 -0.72 -21.28 -13.24
CA LEU A 318 -1.01 -22.64 -12.78
C LEU A 318 -2.31 -23.18 -13.36
N GLN A 319 -3.36 -22.36 -13.42
CA GLN A 319 -4.62 -22.75 -14.06
C GLN A 319 -4.44 -23.00 -15.57
N ALA A 320 -3.61 -22.23 -16.25
CA ALA A 320 -3.26 -22.49 -17.65
C ALA A 320 -2.61 -23.86 -17.83
N ARG A 321 -1.59 -24.18 -17.01
CA ARG A 321 -0.94 -25.51 -17.03
C ARG A 321 -1.88 -26.66 -16.69
N ALA A 322 -2.85 -26.44 -15.79
CA ALA A 322 -3.84 -27.44 -15.45
C ALA A 322 -4.74 -27.78 -16.65
N ARG A 323 -5.19 -26.75 -17.40
CA ARG A 323 -5.98 -26.92 -18.63
C ARG A 323 -5.22 -27.67 -19.71
N GLU A 324 -3.97 -27.30 -19.97
CA GLU A 324 -3.10 -28.00 -20.94
C GLU A 324 -2.98 -29.50 -20.61
N ARG A 325 -2.87 -29.87 -19.33
CA ARG A 325 -2.83 -31.27 -18.92
C ARG A 325 -4.16 -32.00 -19.11
N GLU A 326 -5.28 -31.32 -18.93
CA GLU A 326 -6.60 -31.90 -19.16
C GLU A 326 -6.83 -32.15 -20.65
N GLU A 327 -6.47 -31.19 -21.51
CA GLU A 327 -6.51 -31.34 -22.97
C GLU A 327 -5.63 -32.50 -23.44
N GLN A 328 -4.41 -32.60 -22.91
CA GLN A 328 -3.50 -33.70 -23.24
C GLN A 328 -4.02 -35.06 -22.74
N ALA A 329 -4.65 -35.11 -21.56
CA ALA A 329 -5.27 -36.33 -21.05
C ALA A 329 -6.48 -36.78 -21.91
N GLU A 330 -7.21 -35.84 -22.52
CA GLU A 330 -8.30 -36.13 -23.44
C GLU A 330 -7.79 -36.64 -24.79
N GLU A 331 -6.69 -36.08 -25.31
CA GLU A 331 -6.00 -36.59 -26.49
C GLU A 331 -5.48 -38.02 -26.26
N ASP A 332 -4.89 -38.28 -25.09
CA ASP A 332 -4.41 -39.62 -24.71
C ASP A 332 -5.52 -40.67 -24.60
N ALA A 333 -6.76 -40.25 -24.35
CA ALA A 333 -7.91 -41.13 -24.22
C ALA A 333 -8.49 -41.63 -25.56
N GLN A 334 -8.16 -40.99 -26.69
CA GLN A 334 -8.59 -41.44 -28.01
C GLN A 334 -7.98 -42.82 -28.35
N PRO A 335 -8.44 -43.57 -29.36
CA PRO A 335 -7.75 -44.78 -29.81
C PRO A 335 -6.54 -44.45 -30.69
N ILE A 336 -5.46 -45.24 -30.61
CA ILE A 336 -4.38 -45.20 -31.60
C ILE A 336 -4.91 -45.87 -32.89
N LEU A 337 -4.74 -45.21 -34.03
CA LEU A 337 -5.11 -45.75 -35.34
C LEU A 337 -4.05 -46.76 -35.82
N ASP A 338 -4.45 -47.67 -36.71
CA ASP A 338 -3.58 -48.73 -37.22
C ASP A 338 -2.36 -48.13 -37.96
N ASN A 339 -1.16 -48.46 -37.49
CA ASN A 339 0.11 -47.91 -37.99
C ASN A 339 1.26 -48.90 -37.77
N THR A 340 2.38 -48.68 -38.44
CA THR A 340 3.56 -49.56 -38.36
C THR A 340 4.79 -48.87 -37.76
N VAL A 341 4.61 -47.77 -37.00
CA VAL A 341 5.74 -47.04 -36.40
C VAL A 341 6.55 -47.95 -35.48
N THR A 342 7.88 -47.85 -35.58
CA THR A 342 8.83 -48.78 -34.93
C THR A 342 9.36 -48.30 -33.59
N LEU A 343 9.22 -47.00 -33.29
CA LEU A 343 9.62 -46.43 -32.00
C LEU A 343 8.85 -47.07 -30.85
N THR A 344 9.52 -47.32 -29.73
CA THR A 344 8.88 -47.95 -28.56
C THR A 344 8.01 -46.95 -27.81
N ASN A 345 8.49 -45.70 -27.73
CA ASN A 345 7.77 -44.57 -27.16
C ASN A 345 7.84 -43.37 -28.12
N PRO A 346 7.03 -43.36 -29.20
CA PRO A 346 7.06 -42.32 -30.21
C PRO A 346 6.62 -40.96 -29.62
N ILE A 347 7.49 -39.96 -29.70
CA ILE A 347 7.16 -38.57 -29.40
C ILE A 347 6.91 -37.84 -30.72
N ALA A 348 5.71 -37.31 -30.93
CA ALA A 348 5.39 -36.59 -32.16
C ALA A 348 6.16 -35.25 -32.22
N ILE A 349 6.92 -35.05 -33.29
CA ILE A 349 7.38 -33.71 -33.70
C ILE A 349 6.20 -32.96 -34.33
N VAL A 350 5.47 -33.68 -35.19
CA VAL A 350 4.27 -33.20 -35.88
C VAL A 350 3.44 -34.41 -36.34
N GLY A 351 2.13 -34.24 -36.44
CA GLY A 351 1.20 -35.31 -36.79
C GLY A 351 0.71 -36.04 -35.53
N SER A 352 0.04 -37.17 -35.73
CA SER A 352 -0.46 -37.98 -34.60
C SER A 352 -0.80 -39.39 -35.07
N LEU A 353 -0.42 -40.39 -34.27
CA LEU A 353 -0.81 -41.79 -34.47
C LEU A 353 -2.32 -42.00 -34.24
N ARG A 354 -3.00 -41.01 -33.66
CA ARG A 354 -4.45 -41.00 -33.42
C ARG A 354 -5.22 -40.32 -34.56
N GLY A 355 -4.50 -39.77 -35.54
CA GLY A 355 -5.05 -38.95 -36.62
C GLY A 355 -4.47 -37.55 -36.56
N ALA A 356 -3.67 -37.15 -37.56
CA ALA A 356 -3.13 -35.79 -37.64
C ALA A 356 -4.27 -34.76 -37.69
N VAL A 357 -4.11 -33.65 -36.97
CA VAL A 357 -5.16 -32.61 -36.82
C VAL A 357 -5.27 -31.66 -38.01
N GLU A 358 -4.27 -31.62 -38.87
CA GLU A 358 -4.25 -30.81 -40.09
C GLU A 358 -3.41 -31.49 -41.17
N ASN A 359 -3.52 -30.99 -42.40
CA ASN A 359 -2.60 -31.34 -43.48
C ASN A 359 -1.30 -30.53 -43.31
N ILE A 360 -0.16 -31.21 -43.32
CA ILE A 360 1.17 -30.58 -43.30
C ILE A 360 1.92 -30.93 -44.59
N ASP A 361 2.47 -29.89 -45.19
CA ASP A 361 3.20 -29.90 -46.46
C ASP A 361 4.19 -28.73 -46.42
N ASP A 362 5.46 -28.99 -46.75
CA ASP A 362 6.54 -28.02 -46.83
C ASP A 362 6.82 -27.24 -45.52
N ARG A 363 6.95 -27.94 -44.39
CA ARG A 363 7.21 -27.32 -43.09
C ARG A 363 8.46 -27.87 -42.39
N TRP A 364 9.18 -26.97 -41.72
CA TRP A 364 10.33 -27.28 -40.88
C TRP A 364 9.98 -27.14 -39.40
N TYR A 365 10.47 -28.07 -38.59
CA TYR A 365 10.23 -28.15 -37.16
C TYR A 365 11.57 -28.16 -36.41
N PRO A 366 11.83 -27.19 -35.51
CA PRO A 366 13.01 -27.22 -34.67
C PRO A 366 12.87 -28.29 -33.58
N LEU A 367 13.98 -28.94 -33.24
CA LEU A 367 14.05 -29.87 -32.13
C LEU A 367 15.39 -29.67 -31.40
N GLU A 368 15.30 -29.31 -30.11
CA GLU A 368 16.46 -29.24 -29.22
C GLU A 368 16.71 -30.58 -28.53
N LEU A 369 17.94 -31.07 -28.63
CA LEU A 369 18.36 -32.37 -28.12
C LEU A 369 19.13 -32.25 -26.79
N PRO A 370 19.05 -33.27 -25.92
CA PRO A 370 19.79 -33.33 -24.65
C PRO A 370 21.28 -33.73 -24.84
N PHE A 371 21.71 -33.98 -26.07
CA PHE A 371 23.10 -34.24 -26.46
C PHE A 371 23.36 -33.70 -27.87
N ALA A 372 24.63 -33.45 -28.20
CA ALA A 372 25.01 -32.99 -29.52
C ALA A 372 25.07 -34.15 -30.51
N VAL A 373 24.48 -33.97 -31.68
CA VAL A 373 24.65 -34.86 -32.85
C VAL A 373 25.71 -34.28 -33.77
N SER A 374 26.47 -35.16 -34.43
CA SER A 374 27.61 -34.76 -35.27
C SER A 374 27.44 -35.23 -36.71
N LEU A 375 27.75 -34.36 -37.67
CA LEU A 375 27.82 -34.65 -39.10
C LEU A 375 29.05 -33.92 -39.70
N PHE A 376 29.93 -34.65 -40.39
CA PHE A 376 31.17 -34.09 -40.95
C PHE A 376 32.00 -33.28 -39.94
N ASN A 377 32.12 -33.80 -38.72
CA ASN A 377 32.78 -33.20 -37.56
C ASN A 377 32.17 -31.89 -37.05
N HIS A 378 31.03 -31.47 -37.59
CA HIS A 378 30.24 -30.37 -37.05
C HIS A 378 29.20 -30.92 -36.09
N SER A 379 29.09 -30.32 -34.89
CA SER A 379 28.23 -30.83 -33.82
C SER A 379 27.30 -29.75 -33.28
N THR A 380 26.04 -30.11 -33.08
CA THR A 380 25.03 -29.22 -32.50
C THR A 380 23.98 -30.04 -31.75
N ASN A 381 23.31 -29.40 -30.81
CA ASN A 381 22.12 -29.94 -30.17
C ASN A 381 20.82 -29.33 -30.72
N ASN A 382 20.91 -28.44 -31.71
CA ASN A 382 19.77 -27.82 -32.36
C ASN A 382 19.63 -28.36 -33.78
N ILE A 383 18.57 -29.14 -34.02
CA ILE A 383 18.28 -29.74 -35.32
C ILE A 383 16.95 -29.25 -35.87
N PHE A 384 16.78 -29.36 -37.18
CA PHE A 384 15.54 -29.04 -37.86
C PHE A 384 15.13 -30.22 -38.73
N VAL A 385 13.86 -30.59 -38.65
CA VAL A 385 13.28 -31.73 -39.37
C VAL A 385 12.17 -31.23 -40.26
N THR A 386 12.08 -31.73 -41.49
CA THR A 386 10.96 -31.45 -42.40
C THR A 386 10.18 -32.71 -42.72
N ASP A 387 8.90 -32.53 -42.99
CA ASP A 387 8.03 -33.55 -43.58
C ASP A 387 8.63 -34.16 -44.86
N ASN A 388 9.37 -33.38 -45.65
CA ASN A 388 10.03 -33.79 -46.89
C ASN A 388 11.29 -34.66 -46.72
N GLY A 389 11.45 -35.34 -45.57
CA GLY A 389 12.49 -36.34 -45.37
C GLY A 389 13.92 -35.79 -45.32
N ILE A 390 14.09 -34.61 -44.71
CA ILE A 390 15.39 -33.98 -44.44
C ILE A 390 15.53 -33.69 -42.96
N LEU A 391 16.75 -33.85 -42.44
CA LEU A 391 17.17 -33.37 -41.12
C LEU A 391 18.42 -32.51 -41.28
N SER A 392 18.39 -31.26 -40.82
CA SER A 392 19.52 -30.33 -40.88
C SER A 392 19.98 -29.89 -39.50
N LEU A 393 21.26 -29.51 -39.42
CA LEU A 393 21.87 -28.93 -38.23
C LEU A 393 21.77 -27.39 -38.27
N ASP A 394 21.58 -26.77 -37.10
CA ASP A 394 21.59 -25.34 -36.79
C ASP A 394 20.51 -24.45 -37.41
N SER A 395 19.95 -24.81 -38.57
CA SER A 395 18.96 -23.98 -39.26
C SER A 395 17.99 -24.82 -40.09
N ALA A 396 16.79 -24.28 -40.30
CA ALA A 396 15.84 -24.77 -41.28
C ALA A 396 16.29 -24.41 -42.71
N GLY A 397 15.85 -25.22 -43.68
CA GLY A 397 16.02 -24.92 -45.11
C GLY A 397 14.87 -24.09 -45.71
N GLY A 398 14.95 -23.89 -47.02
CA GLY A 398 13.89 -23.31 -47.85
C GLY A 398 12.75 -24.31 -48.13
N THR A 399 11.68 -23.79 -48.71
CA THR A 399 10.44 -24.54 -49.04
C THR A 399 10.01 -24.34 -50.50
N ASN A 400 10.88 -23.82 -51.37
CA ASN A 400 10.57 -23.73 -52.81
C ASN A 400 10.64 -25.12 -53.45
N ARG A 401 10.15 -25.20 -54.69
CA ARG A 401 10.01 -26.45 -55.45
C ARG A 401 11.30 -27.27 -55.49
N GLU A 402 12.44 -26.63 -55.72
CA GLU A 402 13.75 -27.28 -55.80
C GLU A 402 14.26 -27.76 -54.42
N GLN A 403 13.76 -27.19 -53.32
CA GLN A 403 14.11 -27.60 -51.95
C GLN A 403 13.22 -28.72 -51.39
N ARG A 404 11.99 -28.87 -51.90
CA ARG A 404 11.10 -29.99 -51.53
C ARG A 404 11.19 -31.21 -52.43
N THR A 405 11.75 -31.06 -53.64
CA THR A 405 12.00 -32.19 -54.55
C THR A 405 13.48 -32.54 -54.53
N GLY A 406 13.80 -33.82 -54.27
CA GLY A 406 15.18 -34.29 -54.16
C GLY A 406 16.08 -33.83 -55.32
N GLN A 407 17.24 -33.26 -55.00
CA GLN A 407 18.25 -32.81 -55.97
C GLN A 407 19.53 -33.65 -55.89
N VAL A 408 20.39 -33.55 -56.89
CA VAL A 408 21.73 -34.15 -56.85
C VAL A 408 22.56 -33.47 -55.76
N LEU A 409 23.20 -34.25 -54.88
CA LEU A 409 24.07 -33.73 -53.84
C LEU A 409 25.48 -33.38 -54.39
N PRO A 410 26.15 -32.36 -53.81
CA PRO A 410 25.65 -31.49 -52.75
C PRO A 410 24.74 -30.39 -53.30
N PHE A 411 23.72 -30.02 -52.53
CA PHE A 411 22.77 -28.96 -52.90
C PHE A 411 22.70 -27.93 -51.79
N TYR A 412 23.26 -26.74 -52.01
CA TYR A 412 23.37 -25.67 -51.01
C TYR A 412 22.43 -24.48 -51.27
N ASP A 413 21.51 -24.59 -52.24
CA ASP A 413 20.54 -23.52 -52.53
C ASP A 413 19.40 -23.56 -51.50
N GLN A 414 19.67 -22.94 -50.34
CA GLN A 414 18.80 -22.85 -49.17
C GLN A 414 18.52 -24.20 -48.48
N ILE A 415 19.26 -25.25 -48.80
CA ILE A 415 19.38 -26.41 -47.92
C ILE A 415 20.61 -26.20 -47.04
N PRO A 416 20.50 -26.30 -45.69
CA PRO A 416 21.61 -26.08 -44.79
C PRO A 416 22.81 -26.97 -45.10
N ALA A 417 24.01 -26.46 -44.83
CA ALA A 417 25.24 -27.11 -45.23
C ALA A 417 25.44 -28.48 -44.59
N TYR A 418 25.00 -28.67 -43.36
CA TYR A 418 25.04 -29.94 -42.65
C TYR A 418 23.64 -30.55 -42.63
N SER A 419 23.35 -31.39 -43.62
CA SER A 419 22.03 -31.98 -43.82
C SER A 419 22.11 -33.46 -44.13
N MET A 420 21.11 -34.18 -43.65
CA MET A 420 20.90 -35.61 -43.78
C MET A 420 19.60 -35.82 -44.56
N PHE A 421 19.66 -36.68 -45.57
CA PHE A 421 18.56 -36.91 -46.51
C PHE A 421 18.19 -38.40 -46.44
N PRO A 422 17.45 -38.85 -45.41
CA PRO A 422 17.00 -40.23 -45.35
C PRO A 422 16.05 -40.57 -46.49
N PHE A 423 15.20 -39.65 -46.93
CA PHE A 423 14.34 -39.84 -48.11
C PHE A 423 13.83 -38.48 -48.62
N TRP A 424 14.71 -37.69 -49.23
CA TRP A 424 14.36 -36.33 -49.62
C TRP A 424 13.48 -36.32 -50.88
N THR A 425 12.20 -35.99 -50.69
CA THR A 425 11.19 -35.83 -51.74
C THR A 425 9.98 -35.06 -51.22
N ASP A 426 9.00 -34.84 -52.08
CA ASP A 426 7.77 -34.08 -51.83
C ASP A 426 6.76 -34.94 -51.03
N LEU A 427 6.87 -34.94 -49.71
CA LEU A 427 6.09 -35.74 -48.77
C LEU A 427 5.00 -34.89 -48.11
N LYS A 428 4.02 -35.55 -47.48
CA LYS A 428 2.85 -34.92 -46.88
C LYS A 428 2.29 -35.74 -45.74
N ILE A 429 1.88 -35.05 -44.66
CA ILE A 429 1.06 -35.58 -43.57
C ILE A 429 -0.39 -35.19 -43.85
N CYS A 430 -1.29 -36.17 -43.80
CA CYS A 430 -2.68 -35.99 -44.15
C CYS A 430 -3.57 -35.96 -42.90
N GLU A 431 -4.48 -34.98 -42.86
CA GLU A 431 -5.45 -34.85 -41.77
C GLU A 431 -6.28 -36.14 -41.56
N GLY A 432 -6.48 -36.52 -40.30
CA GLY A 432 -7.26 -37.70 -39.91
C GLY A 432 -6.56 -39.04 -40.13
N LYS A 433 -5.31 -39.06 -40.62
CA LYS A 433 -4.51 -40.27 -40.81
C LYS A 433 -3.45 -40.42 -39.72
N PRO A 434 -2.97 -41.64 -39.41
CA PRO A 434 -1.90 -41.87 -38.44
C PRO A 434 -0.51 -41.36 -38.89
N HIS A 435 -0.46 -40.31 -39.70
CA HIS A 435 0.76 -39.80 -40.29
C HIS A 435 1.47 -38.85 -39.33
N GLY A 436 2.79 -38.80 -39.41
CA GLY A 436 3.58 -37.88 -38.62
C GLY A 436 5.07 -38.12 -38.75
N ILE A 437 5.80 -37.24 -38.07
CA ILE A 437 7.22 -37.39 -37.80
C ILE A 437 7.35 -37.58 -36.31
N TYR A 438 7.99 -38.67 -35.92
CA TYR A 438 8.15 -39.07 -34.53
C TYR A 438 9.62 -39.15 -34.20
N TYR A 439 9.97 -38.97 -32.93
CA TYR A 439 11.31 -39.24 -32.46
C TYR A 439 11.30 -39.95 -31.12
N GLU A 440 12.40 -40.63 -30.83
CA GLU A 440 12.66 -41.24 -29.54
C GLU A 440 14.14 -41.06 -29.20
N ILE A 441 14.41 -40.80 -27.91
CA ILE A 441 15.76 -40.80 -27.36
C ILE A 441 15.83 -41.90 -26.32
N VAL A 442 16.70 -42.87 -26.54
CA VAL A 442 16.92 -44.01 -25.64
C VAL A 442 18.35 -44.02 -25.12
N GLY A 443 18.57 -44.57 -23.92
CA GLY A 443 19.89 -44.71 -23.32
C GLY A 443 20.25 -43.63 -22.30
N GLU A 444 21.41 -43.81 -21.66
CA GLU A 444 21.94 -42.93 -20.61
C GLU A 444 22.96 -41.93 -21.19
N PRO A 445 23.20 -40.78 -20.53
CA PRO A 445 24.20 -39.80 -20.98
C PRO A 445 25.54 -40.43 -21.39
N GLY A 446 26.01 -40.11 -22.60
CA GLY A 446 27.20 -40.68 -23.22
C GLY A 446 26.96 -41.96 -24.04
N SER A 447 25.73 -42.47 -24.07
CA SER A 447 25.33 -43.68 -24.79
C SER A 447 23.92 -43.56 -25.41
N ARG A 448 23.40 -42.34 -25.53
CA ARG A 448 22.05 -42.11 -26.05
C ARG A 448 21.98 -42.37 -27.55
N SER A 449 20.81 -42.74 -28.04
CA SER A 449 20.50 -42.83 -29.46
C SER A 449 19.28 -41.98 -29.76
N LEU A 450 19.38 -41.10 -30.76
CA LEU A 450 18.24 -40.41 -31.36
C LEU A 450 17.78 -41.23 -32.57
N THR A 451 16.49 -41.57 -32.61
CA THR A 451 15.85 -42.06 -33.83
C THR A 451 14.74 -41.08 -34.22
N VAL A 452 14.75 -40.61 -35.47
CA VAL A 452 13.68 -39.81 -36.07
C VAL A 452 13.04 -40.66 -37.15
N GLU A 453 11.72 -40.81 -37.10
CA GLU A 453 10.95 -41.72 -37.93
C GLU A 453 9.84 -40.98 -38.66
N TRP A 454 9.77 -41.17 -39.97
CA TRP A 454 8.73 -40.63 -40.83
C TRP A 454 7.75 -41.73 -41.16
N TYR A 455 6.47 -41.45 -40.93
CA TYR A 455 5.35 -42.27 -41.39
C TYR A 455 4.37 -41.36 -42.12
N VAL A 456 4.56 -41.24 -43.42
CA VAL A 456 3.95 -40.16 -44.24
C VAL A 456 3.57 -40.66 -45.62
N THR A 457 3.00 -39.76 -46.43
CA THR A 457 2.64 -40.03 -47.83
C THR A 457 3.35 -39.10 -48.79
N ARG A 458 3.24 -39.31 -50.10
CA ARG A 458 3.69 -38.34 -51.10
C ARG A 458 2.62 -37.28 -51.35
N PHE A 459 3.01 -36.02 -51.52
CA PHE A 459 2.09 -34.89 -51.74
C PHE A 459 1.08 -35.15 -52.87
N SER A 460 1.54 -35.70 -53.99
CA SER A 460 0.70 -35.99 -55.17
C SER A 460 -0.07 -37.32 -55.09
N LYS A 461 0.21 -38.16 -54.09
CA LYS A 461 -0.27 -39.55 -53.99
C LYS A 461 -0.43 -39.96 -52.52
N GLU A 462 -1.56 -39.55 -51.92
CA GLU A 462 -1.89 -39.79 -50.50
C GLU A 462 -2.17 -41.27 -50.17
N ASP A 463 -2.20 -42.15 -51.18
CA ASP A 463 -2.30 -43.60 -51.04
C ASP A 463 -0.94 -44.30 -51.01
N GLN A 464 0.16 -43.58 -51.27
CA GLN A 464 1.52 -44.11 -51.20
C GLN A 464 2.16 -43.84 -49.85
N TYR A 465 2.38 -44.90 -49.07
CA TYR A 465 3.00 -44.82 -47.75
C TYR A 465 4.53 -44.87 -47.85
N PHE A 466 5.17 -44.03 -47.05
CA PHE A 466 6.61 -44.00 -46.88
C PHE A 466 6.90 -44.11 -45.40
N HIS A 467 7.67 -45.14 -45.06
CA HIS A 467 8.01 -45.51 -43.69
C HIS A 467 9.51 -45.78 -43.60
N PHE A 468 10.22 -44.84 -43.00
CA PHE A 468 11.67 -44.88 -42.87
C PHE A 468 12.11 -44.13 -41.63
N ASN A 469 13.31 -44.43 -41.15
CA ASN A 469 13.91 -43.70 -40.04
C ASN A 469 15.36 -43.32 -40.31
N LEU A 470 15.82 -42.41 -39.47
CA LEU A 470 17.19 -41.97 -39.33
C LEU A 470 17.59 -42.16 -37.87
N ARG A 471 18.76 -42.75 -37.64
CA ARG A 471 19.33 -42.95 -36.30
C ARG A 471 20.73 -42.39 -36.19
N ILE A 472 21.00 -41.75 -35.06
CA ILE A 472 22.31 -41.23 -34.64
C ILE A 472 22.59 -41.68 -33.21
N ASP A 473 23.80 -42.17 -32.96
CA ASP A 473 24.23 -42.61 -31.63
C ASP A 473 25.25 -41.62 -31.04
N GLU A 474 25.03 -41.18 -29.80
CA GLU A 474 25.91 -40.27 -29.04
C GLU A 474 27.33 -40.86 -28.90
N ALA A 475 27.43 -42.18 -28.76
CA ALA A 475 28.70 -42.90 -28.65
C ALA A 475 29.47 -43.03 -29.97
N HIS A 476 28.80 -42.82 -31.12
CA HIS A 476 29.37 -42.95 -32.46
C HIS A 476 29.12 -41.68 -33.28
N PRO A 477 29.75 -40.54 -32.91
CA PRO A 477 29.57 -39.28 -33.63
C PRO A 477 29.96 -39.43 -35.09
N ASN A 478 29.34 -38.63 -35.97
CA ASN A 478 29.53 -38.64 -37.43
C ASN A 478 29.00 -39.89 -38.15
N THR A 479 28.35 -40.81 -37.43
CA THR A 479 27.67 -41.97 -38.02
C THR A 479 26.17 -41.72 -38.06
N VAL A 480 25.58 -41.91 -39.24
CA VAL A 480 24.14 -41.79 -39.45
C VAL A 480 23.64 -43.06 -40.14
N THR A 481 22.58 -43.65 -39.60
CA THR A 481 21.97 -44.87 -40.15
C THR A 481 20.57 -44.56 -40.67
N TYR A 482 20.25 -44.98 -41.88
CA TYR A 482 18.91 -44.98 -42.45
C TYR A 482 18.37 -46.41 -42.52
N GLN A 483 17.10 -46.60 -42.17
CA GLN A 483 16.39 -47.88 -42.32
C GLN A 483 15.06 -47.63 -43.02
N TYR A 484 14.74 -48.51 -43.97
CA TYR A 484 13.53 -48.43 -44.78
C TYR A 484 12.64 -49.63 -44.51
N TYR A 485 11.38 -49.35 -44.18
CA TYR A 485 10.37 -50.35 -43.84
C TYR A 485 9.31 -50.44 -44.94
N ASP A 486 8.92 -49.29 -45.49
CA ASP A 486 8.05 -49.19 -46.66
C ASP A 486 8.43 -47.98 -47.51
N ALA A 487 8.46 -48.17 -48.82
CA ALA A 487 8.74 -47.13 -49.80
C ALA A 487 8.15 -47.58 -51.14
N VAL A 488 6.90 -47.21 -51.41
CA VAL A 488 6.11 -47.74 -52.54
C VAL A 488 6.80 -47.59 -53.89
N ASP A 489 7.54 -46.50 -54.13
CA ASP A 489 8.26 -46.23 -55.37
C ASP A 489 9.74 -46.65 -55.35
N LYS A 490 10.19 -47.28 -54.26
CA LYS A 490 11.56 -47.73 -54.04
C LYS A 490 12.61 -46.63 -54.18
N GLY A 491 12.24 -45.36 -53.97
CA GLY A 491 13.15 -44.22 -54.11
C GLY A 491 13.35 -43.74 -55.55
N ALA A 492 12.47 -44.11 -56.49
CA ALA A 492 12.51 -43.66 -57.88
C ALA A 492 12.45 -42.14 -58.03
N GLU A 493 11.89 -41.42 -57.06
CA GLU A 493 11.77 -39.96 -57.05
C GLU A 493 12.25 -39.38 -55.70
N CYS A 494 13.48 -39.71 -55.28
CA CYS A 494 14.06 -39.14 -54.07
C CYS A 494 15.58 -38.98 -54.16
N THR A 495 16.13 -38.19 -53.24
CA THR A 495 17.57 -38.15 -52.95
C THR A 495 17.83 -38.78 -51.59
N ILE A 496 18.83 -39.67 -51.52
CA ILE A 496 19.30 -40.27 -50.29
C ILE A 496 20.80 -40.01 -50.13
N GLY A 497 21.18 -39.41 -49.00
CA GLY A 497 22.58 -39.09 -48.73
C GLY A 497 22.78 -38.15 -47.56
N VAL A 498 23.98 -37.59 -47.48
CA VAL A 498 24.40 -36.61 -46.49
C VAL A 498 25.26 -35.54 -47.17
N GLN A 499 25.20 -34.30 -46.67
CA GLN A 499 26.09 -33.21 -47.09
C GLN A 499 26.62 -32.43 -45.87
N GLY A 500 27.81 -31.86 -46.03
CA GLY A 500 28.50 -31.00 -45.07
C GLY A 500 29.07 -29.75 -45.75
N ALA A 501 29.53 -28.77 -44.96
CA ALA A 501 30.35 -27.68 -45.47
C ALA A 501 31.83 -28.10 -45.54
N ASP A 502 32.52 -27.70 -46.61
CA ASP A 502 33.98 -27.51 -46.55
C ASP A 502 34.27 -26.27 -45.69
N GLY A 503 35.41 -26.21 -45.00
CA GLY A 503 35.76 -25.28 -43.91
C GLY A 503 35.80 -23.76 -44.23
N GLY A 504 34.76 -23.23 -44.88
CA GLY A 504 34.49 -21.82 -45.13
C GLY A 504 33.05 -21.68 -45.58
N GLY A 505 32.21 -21.05 -44.76
CA GLY A 505 30.79 -20.82 -45.03
C GLY A 505 30.51 -20.35 -46.46
N CYS A 506 29.47 -20.93 -47.04
CA CYS A 506 29.05 -20.78 -48.43
C CYS A 506 29.10 -19.33 -48.96
N VAL A 507 30.06 -19.03 -49.83
CA VAL A 507 29.93 -18.03 -50.91
C VAL A 507 30.69 -18.53 -52.14
N VAL A 508 30.06 -19.35 -52.97
CA VAL A 508 30.60 -19.61 -54.32
C VAL A 508 29.55 -19.28 -55.37
N SER A 509 29.51 -18.00 -55.71
CA SER A 509 29.20 -17.55 -57.06
C SER A 509 30.10 -18.29 -58.05
N CYS A 510 29.49 -18.96 -59.02
CA CYS A 510 30.04 -19.45 -60.29
C CYS A 510 31.56 -19.27 -60.48
N MET A 511 32.36 -20.32 -60.23
CA MET A 511 33.67 -20.65 -60.84
C MET A 511 34.48 -21.59 -59.90
N ALA A 512 34.08 -22.86 -59.79
CA ALA A 512 34.95 -23.89 -59.22
C ALA A 512 35.13 -25.02 -60.25
N LEU A 513 35.86 -24.67 -61.32
CA LEU A 513 36.46 -25.67 -62.21
C LEU A 513 37.87 -25.95 -61.67
N LEU A 514 38.20 -27.23 -61.49
CA LEU A 514 39.56 -27.80 -61.35
C LEU A 514 40.20 -27.82 -59.95
N THR A 515 39.67 -28.63 -59.04
CA THR A 515 40.48 -29.55 -58.17
C THR A 515 39.55 -30.60 -57.55
N HIS A 516 39.87 -31.90 -57.70
CA HIS A 516 39.10 -33.05 -57.20
C HIS A 516 39.22 -33.28 -55.67
N SER A 517 39.26 -32.21 -54.89
CA SER A 517 39.15 -32.27 -53.43
C SER A 517 38.28 -31.11 -53.01
N LEU A 518 37.41 -31.35 -52.01
CA LEU A 518 36.61 -30.34 -51.27
C LEU A 518 35.11 -30.25 -51.64
N LEU A 519 34.45 -31.36 -51.95
CA LEU A 519 33.00 -31.49 -51.76
C LEU A 519 32.73 -32.55 -50.70
N VAL A 520 32.07 -32.16 -49.61
CA VAL A 520 31.87 -32.98 -48.42
C VAL A 520 30.45 -33.53 -48.45
N PHE A 521 30.23 -34.59 -49.23
CA PHE A 521 28.94 -35.27 -49.33
C PHE A 521 29.12 -36.75 -49.65
N ASN A 522 28.09 -37.53 -49.34
CA ASN A 522 27.98 -38.93 -49.76
C ASN A 522 26.53 -39.20 -50.17
N MET A 523 26.33 -39.69 -51.39
CA MET A 523 25.00 -39.89 -51.97
C MET A 523 24.82 -41.36 -52.32
N PHE A 524 23.82 -41.98 -51.70
CA PHE A 524 23.44 -43.36 -52.01
C PHE A 524 22.68 -43.43 -53.32
N SER A 525 21.67 -42.58 -53.49
CA SER A 525 20.77 -42.59 -54.64
C SER A 525 20.23 -41.21 -54.96
N HIS A 526 19.97 -40.98 -56.25
CA HIS A 526 19.15 -39.87 -56.72
C HIS A 526 18.29 -40.37 -57.87
N ASN A 527 16.97 -40.37 -57.69
CA ASN A 527 16.00 -40.87 -58.67
C ASN A 527 16.29 -42.30 -59.17
N GLU A 528 16.64 -43.20 -58.24
CA GLU A 528 16.95 -44.60 -58.52
C GLU A 528 16.09 -45.52 -57.65
N ALA A 529 15.32 -46.41 -58.30
CA ALA A 529 14.43 -47.36 -57.64
C ALA A 529 15.21 -48.54 -57.01
N LYS A 530 15.85 -48.32 -55.85
CA LYS A 530 16.66 -49.33 -55.14
C LYS A 530 16.47 -49.39 -53.62
N VAL A 531 15.48 -48.65 -53.10
CA VAL A 531 15.11 -48.62 -51.68
C VAL A 531 14.06 -49.70 -51.41
N GLU A 532 14.50 -50.93 -51.21
CA GLU A 532 13.61 -52.03 -50.85
C GLU A 532 13.36 -52.05 -49.32
N PRO A 533 12.18 -52.49 -48.85
CA PRO A 533 11.96 -52.82 -47.45
C PRO A 533 13.07 -53.71 -46.87
N GLY A 534 13.61 -53.34 -45.72
CA GLY A 534 14.73 -54.02 -45.07
C GLY A 534 16.10 -53.52 -45.51
N LEU A 535 16.17 -52.47 -46.36
CA LEU A 535 17.42 -51.81 -46.70
C LEU A 535 17.95 -50.97 -45.52
N ARG A 536 19.24 -51.07 -45.25
CA ARG A 536 19.98 -50.21 -44.32
C ARG A 536 21.12 -49.52 -45.06
N VAL A 537 21.23 -48.20 -44.84
CA VAL A 537 22.36 -47.41 -45.34
C VAL A 537 23.03 -46.73 -44.16
N VAL A 538 24.34 -46.87 -44.01
CA VAL A 538 25.11 -46.26 -42.93
C VAL A 538 26.16 -45.33 -43.54
N PHE A 539 26.12 -44.06 -43.15
CA PHE A 539 27.12 -43.07 -43.54
C PHE A 539 28.06 -42.82 -42.36
N ASN A 540 29.36 -43.01 -42.58
CA ASN A 540 30.40 -42.51 -41.68
C ASN A 540 31.02 -41.27 -42.31
N THR A 541 30.61 -40.11 -41.81
CA THR A 541 30.99 -38.80 -42.35
C THR A 541 32.37 -38.31 -41.87
N ALA A 542 32.96 -38.95 -40.86
CA ALA A 542 34.34 -38.69 -40.46
C ALA A 542 35.33 -39.29 -41.48
N GLU A 543 35.00 -40.47 -42.01
CA GLU A 543 35.81 -41.19 -43.01
C GLU A 543 35.30 -40.98 -44.45
N ASN A 544 34.15 -40.32 -44.61
CA ASN A 544 33.41 -40.18 -45.85
C ASN A 544 33.12 -41.52 -46.53
N THR A 545 32.74 -42.53 -45.76
CA THR A 545 32.40 -43.88 -46.23
C THR A 545 30.91 -44.16 -46.11
N MET A 546 30.42 -45.11 -46.91
CA MET A 546 29.03 -45.58 -46.91
C MET A 546 29.01 -47.11 -46.92
N ASP A 547 28.24 -47.69 -46.03
CA ASP A 547 27.92 -49.12 -46.00
C ASP A 547 26.46 -49.34 -46.35
N VAL A 548 26.19 -50.37 -47.16
CA VAL A 548 24.85 -50.72 -47.62
C VAL A 548 24.62 -52.19 -47.28
N SER A 549 23.62 -52.43 -46.44
CA SER A 549 23.31 -53.76 -45.93
C SER A 549 21.80 -53.96 -45.82
N THR A 550 21.37 -55.14 -45.39
CA THR A 550 19.96 -55.46 -45.16
C THR A 550 19.73 -55.80 -43.69
N PHE A 551 18.52 -55.57 -43.21
CA PHE A 551 18.06 -55.95 -41.87
C PHE A 551 16.71 -56.66 -41.95
N SER A 552 16.40 -57.46 -40.92
CA SER A 552 15.10 -58.10 -40.79
C SER A 552 14.07 -57.10 -40.27
N ILE A 553 12.93 -57.00 -40.95
CA ILE A 553 11.75 -56.25 -40.52
C ILE A 553 10.94 -57.09 -39.54
#